data_AF-A0A382Q046-F1
#
_entry.id   AF-A0A382Q046-F1
#
_cell.length_a   1.000
_cell.length_b   1.000
_cell.length_c   1.000
_cell.angle_alpha   90.00
_cell.angle_beta   90.00
_cell.angle_gamma   90.00
#
_symmetry.space_group_name_H-M   'P 1'
#
loop_
_entity.id
_entity.type
_entity.pdbx_description
1 polymer ?
#
loop_
_entity_poly.entity_id
_entity_poly.type
_entity_poly.pdbx_seq_one_letter_code
_entity_poly.pdbx_strand_id
1 'polypeptide(L)' 'MMRAAWFDEFGSARKVLNLGDFRKPSVGPGEVLVKLHTSGVNPSDVKKRAG' A
#
# COMPACT_ATOMS: atom_id res chain seq x y z
N MET A 1 -3.03 12.82 6.85
CA MET A 1 -3.48 11.94 5.76
C MET A 1 -2.39 11.81 4.70
N MET A 2 -2.41 10.71 3.93
CA MET A 2 -1.62 10.46 2.71
C MET A 2 -2.46 9.62 1.76
N ARG A 3 -2.26 9.71 0.44
CA ARG A 3 -2.92 8.78 -0.50
C ARG A 3 -2.25 7.41 -0.45
N ALA A 4 -3.04 6.35 -0.46
CA ALA A 4 -2.55 4.97 -0.46
C ALA A 4 -3.41 4.06 -1.36
N ALA A 5 -2.82 2.91 -1.70
CA ALA A 5 -3.52 1.75 -2.22
C ALA A 5 -3.36 0.58 -1.24
N TRP A 6 -4.45 -0.07 -0.85
CA TRP A 6 -4.41 -1.20 0.10
C TRP A 6 -5.47 -2.25 -0.26
N PHE A 7 -5.35 -3.44 0.32
CA PHE A 7 -6.36 -4.48 0.28
C PHE A 7 -6.46 -5.10 1.67
N ASP A 8 -7.68 -5.43 2.07
CA ASP A 8 -8.06 -6.13 3.31
C ASP A 8 -8.78 -7.46 3.02
N GLU A 9 -9.05 -7.74 1.75
CA GLU A 9 -9.59 -8.99 1.22
C GLU A 9 -8.71 -9.56 0.10
N PHE A 10 -8.77 -10.88 -0.10
CA PHE A 10 -8.05 -11.54 -1.20
C PHE A 10 -8.82 -11.45 -2.52
N GLY A 11 -8.11 -11.23 -3.62
CA GLY A 11 -8.70 -11.27 -4.96
C GLY A 11 -7.98 -10.48 -6.05
N SER A 12 -8.65 -10.39 -7.20
CA SER A 12 -8.16 -9.60 -8.34
C SER A 12 -8.03 -8.13 -7.95
N ALA A 13 -7.02 -7.43 -8.49
CA ALA A 13 -6.76 -6.02 -8.21
C ALA A 13 -8.01 -5.13 -8.33
N ARG A 14 -8.81 -5.34 -9.39
CA ARG A 14 -10.03 -4.57 -9.65
C ARG A 14 -11.10 -4.72 -8.56
N LYS A 15 -11.13 -5.85 -7.87
CA LYS A 15 -12.15 -6.15 -6.85
C LYS A 15 -11.75 -5.66 -5.46
N VAL A 16 -10.46 -5.72 -5.12
CA VAL A 16 -10.03 -5.60 -3.72
C VAL A 16 -9.01 -4.49 -3.46
N LEU A 17 -8.48 -3.80 -4.49
CA LEU A 17 -7.66 -2.62 -4.24
C LEU A 17 -8.54 -1.41 -3.92
N ASN A 18 -8.42 -0.96 -2.69
CA ASN A 18 -8.95 0.31 -2.22
C ASN A 18 -7.93 1.42 -2.50
N LEU A 19 -8.41 2.55 -3.01
CA LEU A 19 -7.62 3.77 -3.23
C LEU A 19 -8.24 4.90 -2.41
N GLY A 20 -7.44 5.63 -1.65
CA GLY A 20 -7.98 6.72 -0.83
C GLY A 20 -6.98 7.33 0.13
N ASP A 21 -7.50 8.16 1.03
CA ASP A 21 -6.72 8.75 2.12
C ASP A 21 -6.50 7.73 3.24
N PHE A 22 -5.27 7.69 3.72
CA PHE A 22 -4.80 6.83 4.78
C PHE A 22 -4.08 7.66 5.84
N ARG A 23 -4.02 7.13 7.08
CA ARG A 23 -3.27 7.78 8.14
C ARG A 23 -1.80 7.88 7.75
N LYS A 24 -1.24 9.09 7.81
CA LYS A 24 0.20 9.29 7.62
C LYS A 24 0.91 8.67 8.83
N PRO A 25 1.88 7.77 8.63
CA PRO A 25 2.59 7.15 9.75
C PRO A 25 3.46 8.16 10.49
N SER A 26 3.64 7.93 11.80
CA SER A 26 4.64 8.58 12.64
C SER A 26 5.91 7.72 12.68
N VAL A 27 7.07 8.35 12.83
CA VAL A 27 8.36 7.66 12.91
C VAL A 27 8.79 7.45 14.37
N GLY A 28 9.39 6.30 14.66
CA GLY A 28 10.10 6.03 15.90
C GLY A 28 11.60 6.32 15.83
N PRO A 29 12.36 6.07 16.91
CA PRO A 29 13.81 6.23 16.93
C PRO A 29 14.49 5.37 15.85
N GLY A 30 15.29 6.01 14.99
CA GLY A 30 16.01 5.33 13.90
C GLY A 30 15.19 5.10 12.62
N GLU A 31 13.91 5.45 12.61
CA GLU A 31 13.07 5.34 11.41
C GLU A 31 13.03 6.64 10.61
N VAL A 32 12.71 6.52 9.32
CA VAL A 32 12.52 7.68 8.42
C VAL A 32 11.17 7.59 7.71
N LEU A 33 10.59 8.76 7.43
CA LEU A 33 9.39 8.88 6.61
C LEU A 33 9.77 9.28 5.19
N VAL A 34 9.56 8.37 4.24
CA VAL A 34 9.87 8.61 2.83
C VAL A 34 8.64 9.12 2.10
N LYS A 35 8.78 10.26 1.41
CA LYS A 35 7.77 10.74 0.46
C LYS A 35 7.99 10.05 -0.89
N LEU A 36 7.22 8.99 -1.16
CA LEU A 36 7.29 8.28 -2.43
C LEU A 36 6.88 9.17 -3.60
N HIS A 37 7.74 9.26 -4.62
CA HIS A 37 7.42 9.89 -5.91
C HIS A 37 6.81 8.88 -6.90
N THR A 38 7.25 7.63 -6.82
CA THR A 38 6.75 6.52 -7.64
C THR A 38 6.91 5.20 -6.88
N SER A 39 6.18 4.18 -7.32
CA SER A 39 6.31 2.79 -6.86
C SER A 39 6.23 1.85 -8.05
N GLY A 40 7.08 0.83 -8.08
CA GLY A 40 7.07 -0.20 -9.13
C GLY A 40 6.05 -1.29 -8.83
N VAL A 41 5.38 -1.79 -9.87
CA VAL A 41 4.53 -2.98 -9.75
C VAL A 41 5.40 -4.23 -9.63
N ASN A 42 5.11 -5.10 -8.66
CA ASN A 42 5.86 -6.34 -8.45
C ASN A 42 4.94 -7.58 -8.55
N PRO A 43 5.35 -8.68 -9.22
CA PRO A 43 4.59 -9.92 -9.24
C PRO A 43 4.24 -10.46 -7.84
N SER A 44 5.08 -10.21 -6.83
CA SER A 44 4.79 -10.62 -5.45
C SER A 44 3.58 -9.92 -4.84
N ASP A 45 3.22 -8.70 -5.28
CA ASP A 45 2.03 -7.99 -4.79
C ASP A 45 0.75 -8.69 -5.26
N VAL A 46 0.77 -9.22 -6.48
CA VAL A 46 -0.34 -10.02 -7.03
C VAL A 46 -0.49 -11.31 -6.26
N LYS A 47 0.63 -11.99 -5.96
CA LYS A 47 0.64 -13.25 -5.20
C LYS A 47 0.13 -13.06 -3.77
N LYS A 48 0.64 -12.05 -3.05
CA LYS A 48 0.20 -11.73 -1.68
C LYS A 48 -1.29 -11.45 -1.57
N ARG A 49 -1.86 -10.76 -2.56
CA ARG A 49 -3.29 -10.43 -2.59
C ARG A 49 -4.16 -11.58 -3.07
N ALA A 50 -3.61 -12.62 -3.69
CA ALA A 50 -4.40 -13.74 -4.19
C ALA A 50 -4.86 -14.71 -3.09
N GLY A 51 -4.22 -14.66 -1.90
CA GLY A 51 -4.38 -15.67 -0.85
C GLY A 51 -3.29 -16.72 -0.92
#